data_AF-A0A967R564-F1
#
_entry.id   AF-A0A967R564-F1
#
_cell.length_a   1.000
_cell.length_b   1.000
_cell.length_c   1.000
_cell.angle_alpha   90.00
_cell.angle_beta   90.00
_cell.angle_gamma   90.00
#
_symmetry.space_group_name_H-M   'P 1'
#
loop_
_entity.id
_entity.type
_entity.pdbx_description
1 polymer ?
#
loop_
_entity_poly.entity_id
_entity_poly.type
_entity_poly.pdbx_seq_one_letter_code
_entity_poly.pdbx_strand_id
1 'polypeptide(L)' 'AITDFVYQVADTAHLFITGPDVIKTVTGEEVTFEELGGAHAHGSMSGVTHFTASADREALEEVRYLLSFLPP' A
#
# COMPACT_ATOMS: atom_id res chain seq x y z
N ALA A 1 9.53 -2.05 0.46
CA ALA A 1 9.74 -2.87 -0.74
C ALA A 1 10.94 -3.85 -0.64
N ILE A 2 11.55 -4.05 0.54
CA ILE A 2 12.66 -5.02 0.70
C ILE A 2 12.16 -6.35 1.31
N THR A 3 10.95 -6.34 1.88
CA THR A 3 10.27 -7.51 2.43
C THR A 3 9.57 -8.33 1.34
N ASP A 4 9.27 -9.58 1.63
CA ASP A 4 8.68 -10.52 0.66
C ASP A 4 7.21 -10.23 0.35
N PHE A 5 6.42 -9.78 1.34
CA PHE A 5 5.01 -9.46 1.19
C PHE A 5 4.69 -8.09 1.76
N VAL A 6 3.71 -7.43 1.15
CA VAL A 6 3.20 -6.12 1.58
C VAL A 6 1.68 -6.20 1.67
N TYR A 7 1.17 -5.97 2.88
CA TYR A 7 -0.24 -5.76 3.17
C TYR A 7 -0.49 -4.26 3.26
N GLN A 8 -1.56 -3.78 2.62
CA GLN A 8 -2.01 -2.39 2.72
C GLN A 8 -3.47 -2.36 3.13
N VAL A 9 -3.81 -1.46 4.05
CA VAL A 9 -5.20 -1.25 4.46
C VAL A 9 -5.81 -0.19 3.57
N ALA A 10 -6.95 -0.51 2.96
CA ALA A 10 -7.69 0.40 2.09
C ALA A 10 -8.08 1.69 2.84
N ASP A 11 -8.06 2.82 2.12
CA ASP A 11 -8.46 4.17 2.56
C ASP A 11 -7.64 4.80 3.70
N THR A 12 -6.89 4.00 4.48
CA THR A 12 -6.17 4.48 5.68
C THR A 12 -4.65 4.43 5.54
N ALA A 13 -4.11 3.60 4.65
CA ALA A 13 -2.67 3.48 4.42
C ALA A 13 -2.28 3.95 3.02
N HIS A 14 -1.20 4.74 2.93
CA HIS A 14 -0.66 5.25 1.67
C HIS A 14 0.86 5.07 1.61
N LEU A 15 1.42 4.71 0.45
CA LEU A 15 2.85 4.51 0.26
C LEU A 15 3.36 5.36 -0.90
N PHE A 16 4.37 6.20 -0.69
CA PHE A 16 5.05 6.95 -1.75
C PHE A 16 6.40 7.47 -1.25
N ILE A 17 7.33 7.73 -2.17
CA ILE A 17 8.63 8.33 -1.83
C ILE A 17 8.49 9.84 -1.63
N THR A 18 7.70 10.48 -2.49
CA THR A 18 7.48 11.92 -2.51
C THR A 18 5.98 12.18 -2.48
N GLY A 19 5.51 13.03 -1.57
CA GLY A 19 4.08 13.28 -1.38
C GLY A 19 3.46 14.20 -2.45
N PRO A 20 2.12 14.25 -2.52
CA PRO A 20 1.38 15.02 -3.52
C PRO A 20 1.75 16.51 -3.59
N ASP A 21 1.97 17.15 -2.44
CA ASP A 21 2.30 18.59 -2.38
C ASP A 21 3.62 18.92 -3.08
N VAL A 22 4.60 18.03 -2.96
CA VAL A 22 5.91 18.19 -3.61
C VAL A 22 5.77 17.94 -5.11
N ILE A 23 4.99 16.94 -5.52
CA ILE A 23 4.69 16.68 -6.94
C ILE A 23 4.04 17.92 -7.55
N LYS A 24 2.98 18.46 -6.93
CA LYS A 24 2.31 19.69 -7.39
C LYS A 24 3.26 20.87 -7.50
N THR A 25 4.16 21.05 -6.54
CA THR A 25 5.10 22.18 -6.54
C THR A 25 6.17 22.06 -7.61
N VAL A 26 6.63 20.84 -7.93
CA VAL A 26 7.76 20.59 -8.84
C VAL A 26 7.32 20.34 -10.28
N THR A 27 6.26 19.56 -10.48
CA THR A 27 5.76 19.15 -11.81
C THR A 27 4.50 19.88 -12.22
N GLY A 28 3.76 20.47 -11.27
CA GLY A 28 2.45 21.09 -11.53
C GLY A 28 1.30 20.09 -11.61
N GLU A 29 1.54 18.79 -11.44
CA GLU A 29 0.51 17.76 -11.48
C GLU A 29 -0.30 17.75 -10.18
N GLU A 30 -1.63 17.71 -10.31
CA GLU A 30 -2.54 17.53 -9.17
C GLU A 30 -2.91 16.06 -9.06
N VAL A 31 -2.47 15.42 -7.97
CA VAL A 31 -2.75 14.02 -7.65
C VAL A 31 -3.17 13.92 -6.20
N THR A 32 -4.14 13.07 -5.89
CA THR A 32 -4.55 12.80 -4.50
C THR A 32 -3.65 11.77 -3.83
N PHE A 33 -3.75 11.65 -2.50
CA PHE A 33 -3.04 10.60 -1.76
C PHE A 33 -3.44 9.20 -2.23
N GLU A 34 -4.74 8.97 -2.46
CA GLU A 34 -5.26 7.67 -2.90
C GLU A 34 -4.79 7.31 -4.32
N GLU A 35 -4.82 8.27 -5.24
CA GLU A 35 -4.31 8.06 -6.61
C GLU A 35 -2.81 7.83 -6.65
N LEU A 36 -2.05 8.48 -5.75
CA LEU A 36 -0.59 8.40 -5.75
C LEU A 36 -0.07 7.12 -5.09
N GLY A 37 -0.68 6.70 -3.98
CA GLY A 37 -0.12 5.64 -3.14
C GLY A 37 -1.15 4.82 -2.38
N GLY A 38 -2.42 4.91 -2.75
CA GLY A 38 -3.49 4.10 -2.17
C GLY A 38 -3.37 2.62 -2.51
N ALA A 39 -4.20 1.81 -1.84
CA ALA A 39 -4.16 0.35 -2.00
C ALA A 39 -4.51 -0.07 -3.43
N HIS A 40 -5.42 0.67 -4.09
CA HIS A 40 -5.77 0.40 -5.47
C HIS A 40 -4.59 0.65 -6.42
N ALA A 41 -3.94 1.81 -6.33
CA ALA A 41 -2.79 2.14 -7.17
C ALA A 41 -1.66 1.09 -7.05
N HIS A 42 -1.38 0.64 -5.82
CA HIS A 42 -0.33 -0.35 -5.60
C HIS A 42 -0.74 -1.80 -5.91
N GLY A 43 -2.02 -2.14 -5.79
CA GLY A 43 -2.52 -3.49 -6.10
C GLY A 43 -2.82 -3.71 -7.59
N SER A 44 -3.18 -2.66 -8.34
CA SER A 44 -3.58 -2.79 -9.76
C SER A 44 -2.53 -2.30 -10.76
N MET A 45 -1.71 -1.31 -10.39
CA MET A 45 -0.76 -0.68 -11.32
C MET A 45 0.70 -1.00 -10.98
N SER A 46 1.15 -0.66 -9.77
CA SER A 46 2.58 -0.76 -9.43
C SER A 46 3.03 -2.14 -8.95
N GLY A 47 2.09 -2.98 -8.48
CA GLY A 47 2.37 -4.30 -7.91
C GLY A 47 3.13 -4.27 -6.57
N VAL A 48 3.14 -3.13 -5.87
CA VAL A 48 3.83 -3.01 -4.57
C VAL A 48 3.03 -3.70 -3.47
N THR A 49 1.71 -3.66 -3.56
CA THR A 49 0.79 -4.23 -2.56
C THR A 49 0.33 -5.60 -3.02
N HIS A 50 0.61 -6.62 -2.21
CA HIS A 50 0.29 -8.01 -2.51
C HIS A 50 -1.12 -8.36 -2.03
N PHE A 51 -1.52 -7.78 -0.89
CA PHE A 51 -2.81 -8.00 -0.25
C PHE A 51 -3.39 -6.67 0.19
N THR A 52 -4.69 -6.49 -0.03
CA THR A 52 -5.44 -5.33 0.44
C THR A 52 -6.44 -5.78 1.50
N ALA A 53 -6.34 -5.22 2.70
CA ALA A 53 -7.27 -5.46 3.80
C ALA A 53 -8.22 -4.27 3.97
N SER A 54 -9.42 -4.51 4.49
CA SER A 54 -10.41 -3.46 4.77
C SER A 54 -10.19 -2.77 6.12
N ALA A 55 -9.43 -3.40 7.02
CA ALA A 55 -9.11 -2.86 8.33
C ALA A 55 -7.79 -3.43 8.89
N ASP A 56 -7.18 -2.71 9.83
CA ASP A 56 -5.92 -3.12 10.49
C ASP A 56 -6.03 -4.51 11.14
N ARG A 57 -7.18 -4.82 11.74
CA ARG A 57 -7.40 -6.10 12.40
C ARG A 57 -7.38 -7.25 11.40
N GLU A 58 -8.07 -7.10 10.28
CA GLU A 58 -8.09 -8.09 9.20
C GLU A 58 -6.68 -8.30 8.64
N ALA A 59 -5.94 -7.22 8.37
CA ALA A 59 -4.56 -7.30 7.89
C ALA A 59 -3.67 -8.14 8.83
N LEU A 60 -3.79 -7.95 10.14
CA LEU A 60 -3.02 -8.72 11.13
C LEU A 60 -3.46 -10.19 11.21
N GLU A 61 -4.75 -10.47 11.07
CA GLU A 61 -5.29 -11.84 11.02
C GLU A 61 -4.79 -12.58 9.77
N GLU A 62 -4.80 -11.92 8.61
CA GLU A 62 -4.29 -12.48 7.35
C GLU A 62 -2.77 -12.68 7.36
N VAL A 63 -2.00 -11.75 7.93
CA VAL A 63 -0.55 -11.93 8.09
C VAL A 63 -0.24 -13.17 8.93
N ARG A 64 -0.96 -13.37 10.05
CA ARG A 64 -0.82 -14.59 10.87
C ARG A 64 -1.18 -15.85 10.08
N TYR A 65 -2.23 -15.78 9.26
CA TYR A 65 -2.61 -16.88 8.40
C TYR A 65 -1.54 -17.19 7.36
N LEU A 66 -0.99 -16.19 6.66
CA LEU A 66 0.11 -16.34 5.71
C LEU A 66 1.33 -17.01 6.36
N LEU A 67 1.74 -16.52 7.53
CA LEU A 67 2.88 -17.08 8.26
C LEU A 67 2.68 -18.55 8.66
N SER A 68 1.44 -19.02 8.81
CA SER A 68 1.17 -20.43 9.12
C SER A 68 1.55 -21.41 8.00
N PHE A 69 1.73 -20.90 6.78
CA PHE A 69 2.19 -21.69 5.62
C PHE A 69 3.71 -21.67 5.46
N LEU A 70 4.41 -20.77 6.14
CA LEU A 70 5.85 -20.57 5.97
C LEU A 70 6.63 -21.29 7.07
N PRO A 71 7.78 -21.92 6.73
CA PRO A 71 8.73 -22.35 7.75
C PRO A 71 9.32 -21.13 8.48
N PRO A 72 9.89 -21.32 9.69
CA PRO A 72 10.66 -20.29 10.36
C PRO A 72 11.94 -19.91 9.60
#